data_AF-A0A952XF35-F1
#
_entry.id   AF-A0A952XF35-F1
#
_cell.length_a   1.000
_cell.length_b   1.000
_cell.length_c   1.000
_cell.angle_alpha   90.00
_cell.angle_beta   90.00
_cell.angle_gamma   90.00
#
_symmetry.space_group_name_H-M   'P 1'
#
loop_
_entity.id
_entity.type
_entity.pdbx_description
1 polymer ?
#
loop_
_entity_poly.entity_id
_entity_poly.type
_entity_poly.pdbx_seq_one_letter_code
_entity_poly.pdbx_strand_id
1 'polypeptide(L)'
;MFKLKPRPEARPAPAKAWRNWYRFHRLLTIARVNDTWGPGVHSGPDTFPTKEIAEQHAIEFLANIKPANSQKHFVHLGAYPDGVRPEFAD
;
A
#
# COMPACT_ATOMS: atom_id res chain seq x y z
N MET A 1 -39.85 -19.91 19.02
CA MET A 1 -38.75 -18.95 19.28
C MET A 1 -37.47 -19.51 18.67
N PHE A 2 -37.06 -19.05 17.49
CA PHE A 2 -35.82 -19.49 16.84
C PHE A 2 -34.68 -18.55 17.23
N LYS A 3 -33.74 -19.04 18.06
CA LYS A 3 -32.48 -18.34 18.32
C LYS A 3 -31.48 -18.70 17.21
N LEU A 4 -31.37 -17.84 16.21
CA LEU A 4 -30.25 -17.86 15.26
C LEU A 4 -28.99 -17.39 16.00
N LYS A 5 -28.06 -18.31 16.26
CA LYS A 5 -26.70 -17.95 16.68
C LYS A 5 -26.01 -17.28 15.48
N PRO A 6 -25.37 -16.11 15.64
CA PRO A 6 -24.61 -15.52 14.54
C PRO A 6 -23.48 -16.47 14.14
N ARG A 7 -23.41 -16.80 12.85
CA ARG A 7 -22.26 -17.48 12.25
C ARG A 7 -21.05 -16.61 12.55
N PRO A 8 -19.97 -17.13 13.18
CA PRO A 8 -18.76 -16.36 13.33
C PRO A 8 -18.27 -16.04 11.91
N GLU A 9 -18.39 -14.78 11.50
CA GLU A 9 -17.65 -14.28 10.36
C GLU A 9 -16.19 -14.66 10.58
N ALA A 10 -15.65 -15.44 9.65
CA ALA A 10 -14.23 -15.72 9.61
C ALA A 10 -13.53 -14.37 9.40
N ARG A 11 -13.18 -13.71 10.50
CA ARG A 11 -12.30 -12.56 10.44
C ARG A 11 -11.02 -13.10 9.79
N PRO A 12 -10.58 -12.55 8.65
CA PRO A 12 -9.30 -12.94 8.09
C PRO A 12 -8.26 -12.82 9.21
N ALA A 13 -7.38 -13.81 9.34
CA ALA A 13 -6.31 -13.76 10.32
C ALA A 13 -5.64 -12.38 10.23
N PRO A 14 -5.32 -11.73 11.36
CA PRO A 14 -4.71 -10.40 11.31
C PRO A 14 -3.50 -10.49 10.38
N ALA A 15 -3.52 -9.69 9.32
CA ALA A 15 -2.44 -9.65 8.36
C ALA A 15 -1.15 -9.48 9.14
N LYS A 16 -0.23 -10.45 9.05
CA LYS A 16 1.04 -10.42 9.80
C LYS A 16 1.89 -9.19 9.44
N ALA A 17 1.63 -8.62 8.28
CA ALA A 17 2.26 -7.43 7.76
C ALA A 17 1.31 -6.69 6.82
N TRP A 18 1.48 -5.38 6.70
CA TRP A 18 0.82 -4.47 5.78
C TRP A 18 1.86 -3.83 4.88
N ARG A 19 1.57 -3.67 3.60
CA ARG A 19 2.45 -3.07 2.61
C ARG A 19 1.73 -1.96 1.86
N ASN A 20 2.41 -0.85 1.67
CA ASN A 20 1.90 0.27 0.87
C ASN A 20 1.94 -0.07 -0.62
N TRP A 21 0.96 0.43 -1.35
CA TRP A 21 0.90 0.31 -2.80
C TRP A 21 0.88 1.68 -3.46
N TYR A 22 1.54 1.79 -4.60
CA TYR A 22 1.73 3.03 -5.32
C TYR A 22 1.51 2.81 -6.82
N ARG A 23 0.80 3.73 -7.49
CA ARG A 23 0.71 3.76 -8.96
C ARG A 23 1.74 4.74 -9.47
N PHE A 24 2.65 4.27 -10.31
CA PHE A 24 3.63 5.08 -11.02
C PHE A 24 3.09 5.43 -12.40
N HIS A 25 3.15 6.71 -12.75
CA HIS A 25 2.77 7.23 -14.07
C HIS A 25 3.99 7.41 -14.98
N ARG A 26 5.19 7.52 -14.39
CA ARG A 26 6.45 7.67 -15.10
C ARG A 26 7.52 6.81 -14.45
N LEU A 27 8.59 6.59 -15.21
CA LEU A 27 9.79 5.95 -14.71
C LEU A 27 10.36 6.78 -13.56
N LEU A 28 10.53 6.17 -12.39
CA LEU A 28 11.18 6.80 -11.24
C LEU A 28 12.20 5.85 -10.65
N THR A 29 13.46 6.30 -10.59
CA THR A 29 14.50 5.60 -9.85
C THR A 29 14.34 5.91 -8.37
N ILE A 30 14.01 4.91 -7.59
CA ILE A 30 13.84 5.03 -6.14
C ILE A 30 15.20 4.70 -5.52
N ALA A 31 15.94 5.73 -5.12
CA ALA A 31 17.29 5.59 -4.55
C ALA A 31 17.34 4.62 -3.35
N ARG A 32 16.26 4.56 -2.55
CA ARG A 32 16.17 3.69 -1.36
C ARG A 32 16.16 2.20 -1.67
N VAL A 33 15.66 1.80 -2.84
CA VAL A 33 15.61 0.38 -3.27
C VAL A 33 16.64 0.05 -4.35
N ASN A 34 17.42 1.04 -4.78
CA ASN A 34 18.33 0.95 -5.92
C ASN A 34 17.67 0.33 -7.17
N ASP A 35 16.37 0.61 -7.33
CA ASP A 35 15.51 0.00 -8.33
C ASP A 35 14.75 1.08 -9.09
N THR A 36 14.43 0.79 -10.35
CA THR A 36 13.76 1.73 -11.25
C THR A 36 12.37 1.22 -11.54
N TRP A 37 11.38 1.92 -11.01
CA TRP A 37 9.99 1.53 -11.16
C TRP A 37 9.40 2.22 -12.38
N GLY A 38 8.97 1.41 -13.34
CA GLY A 38 8.26 1.85 -14.52
C GLY A 38 6.79 2.21 -14.23
N PRO A 39 6.07 2.75 -15.21
CA PRO A 39 4.64 3.00 -15.06
C PRO A 39 3.87 1.72 -14.72
N GLY A 40 2.96 1.80 -13.77
CA GLY A 40 2.20 0.66 -13.26
C GLY A 40 2.02 0.67 -11.74
N VAL A 41 1.39 -0.37 -11.22
CA VAL A 41 1.16 -0.53 -9.79
C VAL A 41 2.33 -1.31 -9.17
N HIS A 42 2.99 -0.70 -8.20
CA HIS A 42 4.13 -1.27 -7.49
C HIS A 42 3.87 -1.33 -5.99
N SER A 43 4.36 -2.39 -5.37
CA SER A 43 4.34 -2.54 -3.93
C SER A 43 5.54 -1.81 -3.32
N GLY A 44 5.31 -1.09 -2.23
CA GLY A 44 6.35 -0.47 -1.43
C GLY A 44 7.38 -1.48 -0.91
N PRO A 45 8.62 -1.06 -0.63
CA PRO A 45 9.67 -1.98 -0.20
C PRO A 45 9.49 -2.47 1.25
N ASP A 46 8.91 -1.63 2.10
CA ASP A 46 8.74 -1.93 3.53
C ASP A 46 7.40 -2.62 3.82
N THR A 47 7.41 -3.41 4.88
CA THR A 47 6.22 -4.02 5.50
C THR A 47 6.06 -3.51 6.93
N PHE A 48 4.82 -3.28 7.34
CA PHE A 48 4.47 -2.66 8.61
C PHE A 48 3.53 -3.54 9.43
N PRO A 49 3.55 -3.44 10.76
CA PRO A 49 2.72 -4.28 11.63
C PRO A 49 1.22 -3.93 11.55
N THR A 50 0.87 -2.69 11.22
CA THR A 50 -0.52 -2.24 11.10
C THR A 50 -0.71 -1.36 9.87
N LYS A 51 -1.97 -1.25 9.43
CA LYS A 51 -2.38 -0.37 8.33
C LYS A 51 -2.02 1.10 8.62
N GLU A 52 -2.36 1.59 9.81
CA GLU A 52 -2.12 2.99 10.21
C GLU A 52 -0.64 3.37 10.16
N ILE A 53 0.24 2.49 10.62
CA ILE A 53 1.69 2.71 10.56
C ILE A 53 2.15 2.73 9.10
N ALA A 54 1.65 1.81 8.26
CA ALA A 54 1.97 1.83 6.84
C ALA A 54 1.56 3.17 6.19
N GLU A 55 0.33 3.62 6.42
CA GLU A 55 -0.20 4.86 5.84
C GLU A 55 0.57 6.09 6.33
N GLN A 56 0.91 6.15 7.63
CA GLN A 56 1.74 7.21 8.19
C GLN A 56 3.10 7.31 7.48
N HIS A 57 3.79 6.17 7.33
CA HIS A 57 5.06 6.11 6.61
C HIS A 57 4.92 6.48 5.12
N ALA A 58 3.78 6.18 4.49
CA ALA A 58 3.53 6.60 3.11
C ALA A 58 3.38 8.13 3.00
N ILE A 59 2.69 8.76 3.94
CA ILE A 59 2.56 10.22 4.00
C ILE A 59 3.93 10.86 4.20
N GLU A 60 4.75 10.33 5.11
CA GLU A 60 6.11 10.82 5.33
C GLU A 60 6.99 10.63 4.09
N PHE A 61 6.87 9.49 3.41
CA PHE A 61 7.58 9.22 2.16
C PHE A 61 7.17 10.22 1.06
N LEU A 62 5.88 10.47 0.90
CA LEU A 62 5.35 11.46 -0.04
C LEU A 62 5.81 12.88 0.29
N ALA A 63 5.87 13.24 1.58
CA ALA A 63 6.34 14.55 2.03
C ALA A 63 7.85 14.75 1.78
N ASN A 64 8.65 13.69 1.93
CA ASN A 64 10.09 13.73 1.66
C ASN A 64 10.40 13.81 0.15
N ILE A 65 9.54 13.26 -0.71
CA ILE A 65 9.67 13.40 -2.16
C ILE A 65 9.08 14.75 -2.57
N LYS A 66 9.95 15.77 -2.65
CA LYS A 66 9.61 17.19 -2.88
C LYS A 66 8.33 17.39 -3.73
N PRO A 67 7.34 18.13 -3.21
CA PRO A 67 5.94 18.06 -3.64
C PRO A 67 5.63 18.56 -5.05
N ALA A 68 6.53 19.32 -5.69
CA ALA A 68 6.22 19.97 -6.96
C ALA A 68 6.04 18.99 -8.14
N ASN A 69 6.56 17.75 -8.04
CA ASN A 69 6.50 16.78 -9.12
C ASN A 69 6.17 15.33 -8.69
N SER A 70 6.15 14.98 -7.40
CA SER A 70 5.90 13.60 -6.93
C SER A 70 4.59 13.03 -7.46
N GLN A 71 3.49 13.79 -7.37
CA GLN A 71 2.17 13.38 -7.86
C GLN A 71 2.12 13.12 -9.38
N LYS A 72 3.01 13.76 -10.16
CA LYS A 72 3.13 13.51 -11.61
C LYS A 72 3.87 12.21 -11.92
N HIS A 73 4.61 11.68 -10.95
CA HIS A 73 5.40 10.46 -11.10
C HIS A 73 4.71 9.26 -10.46
N PHE A 74 4.08 9.43 -9.29
CA PHE A 74 3.35 8.37 -8.61
C PHE A 74 2.30 8.89 -7.62
N VAL A 75 1.33 8.03 -7.32
CA VAL A 75 0.29 8.25 -6.31
C VAL A 75 0.24 7.08 -5.33
N HIS A 76 0.02 7.36 -4.06
CA HIS A 76 -0.23 6.32 -3.05
C HIS A 76 -1.68 5.82 -3.19
N LEU A 77 -1.83 4.51 -3.24
CA LEU A 77 -3.12 3.85 -3.43
C LEU A 77 -3.70 3.29 -2.12
N GLY A 78 -2.88 3.22 -1.07
CA GLY A 78 -3.25 2.70 0.24
C GLY A 78 -2.34 1.58 0.75
N ALA A 79 -2.58 1.16 1.98
CA ALA A 79 -1.93 0.03 2.61
C ALA A 79 -2.84 -1.20 2.59
N TYR A 80 -2.29 -2.34 2.18
CA TYR A 80 -2.99 -3.62 2.08
C TYR A 80 -2.20 -4.71 2.81
N PRO A 81 -2.84 -5.81 3.25
CA PRO A 81 -2.13 -6.97 3.78
C PRO A 81 -1.00 -7.43 2.85
N ASP A 82 0.15 -7.77 3.42
CA ASP A 82 1.25 -8.36 2.65
C ASP A 82 0.78 -9.65 1.94
N GLY A 83 1.19 -9.81 0.68
CA GLY A 83 0.72 -10.88 -0.20
C GLY A 83 -0.65 -10.64 -0.85
N VAL A 84 -1.38 -9.59 -0.47
CA VAL A 84 -2.61 -9.17 -1.17
C VAL A 84 -2.26 -8.09 -2.19
N ARG A 85 -2.35 -8.45 -3.47
CA ARG A 85 -2.29 -7.47 -4.56
C ARG A 85 -3.66 -6.79 -4.67
N PRO A 86 -3.74 -5.46 -4.56
CA PRO A 86 -5.00 -4.79 -4.68
C PRO A 86 -5.43 -4.80 -6.15
N GLU A 87 -6.70 -5.12 -6.34
CA GLU A 87 -7.41 -5.03 -7.61
C GLU A 87 -7.70 -3.56 -7.94
N PHE A 88 -6.66 -2.83 -8.33
CA PHE A 88 -6.85 -1.51 -8.91
C PHE A 88 -7.35 -1.70 -10.34
N ALA A 89 -8.62 -1.38 -10.59
CA ALA A 89 -9.17 -1.32 -11.94
C ALA A 89 -8.31 -0.36 -12.78
N ASP A 90 -7.86 -0.86 -13.94
CA ASP A 90 -6.96 -0.18 -14.87
C ASP A 90 -7.51 1.19 -15.34
#